data_AF-A0AAD4BAS8-F1
#
_entry.id   AF-A0AAD4BAS8-F1
#
_cell.length_a   1.000
_cell.length_b   1.000
_cell.length_c   1.000
_cell.angle_alpha   90.00
_cell.angle_beta   90.00
_cell.angle_gamma   90.00
#
_symmetry.space_group_name_H-M   'P 1'
#
loop_
_entity.id
_entity.type
_entity.pdbx_description
1 polymer ?
#
loop_
_entity_poly.entity_id
_entity_poly.type
_entity_poly.pdbx_seq_one_letter_code
_entity_poly.pdbx_strand_id
1 'polypeptide(L)'
;TNHGHSALSRYRKHGKRRDLERSIAEFERALNACLPNHPCCAAAQSNLATAKLILCRVDDTNASFEIPLGLNRNALAARPVGHADRPSTLIQLAAVHLTRFEKQGDEFDGGRVEALLHEVLELSSTDSHEKRA
;
A
#
# COMPACT_ATOMS: atom_id res chain seq x y z
N THR A 1 -10.82 -10.68 -5.27
CA THR A 1 -9.42 -10.23 -5.34
C THR A 1 -8.70 -10.66 -6.61
N ASN A 2 -8.80 -11.92 -7.08
CA ASN A 2 -8.09 -12.40 -8.29
C ASN A 2 -8.30 -11.54 -9.56
N HIS A 3 -9.51 -11.04 -9.80
CA HIS A 3 -9.79 -10.16 -10.94
C HIS A 3 -9.03 -8.82 -10.87
N GLY A 4 -8.94 -8.22 -9.68
CA GLY A 4 -8.18 -6.99 -9.46
C GLY A 4 -6.68 -7.17 -9.70
N HIS A 5 -6.11 -8.27 -9.18
CA HIS A 5 -4.70 -8.63 -9.42
C HIS A 5 -4.41 -8.91 -10.90
N SER A 6 -5.30 -9.65 -11.58
CA SER A 6 -5.19 -9.89 -13.03
C SER A 6 -5.21 -8.59 -13.84
N ALA A 7 -6.12 -7.67 -13.50
CA ALA A 7 -6.19 -6.37 -14.15
C ALA A 7 -4.93 -5.53 -13.90
N LEU A 8 -4.43 -5.51 -12.66
CA LEU A 8 -3.21 -4.79 -12.32
C LEU A 8 -1.98 -5.36 -13.04
N SER A 9 -1.89 -6.68 -13.16
CA SER A 9 -0.83 -7.35 -13.93
C SER A 9 -0.88 -6.99 -15.41
N ARG A 10 -2.08 -6.98 -16.02
CA ARG A 10 -2.25 -6.51 -17.41
C ARG A 10 -1.85 -5.05 -17.59
N TYR A 11 -2.18 -4.19 -16.63
CA TYR A 11 -1.74 -2.79 -16.63
C TYR A 11 -0.22 -2.70 -16.61
N ARG A 12 0.47 -3.40 -15.69
CA ARG A 12 1.94 -3.41 -15.61
C ARG A 12 2.60 -3.88 -16.91
N LYS A 13 1.96 -4.80 -17.63
CA LYS A 13 2.48 -5.32 -18.90
C LYS A 13 2.24 -4.39 -20.10
N HIS A 14 1.12 -3.68 -20.15
CA HIS A 14 0.69 -2.97 -21.36
C HIS A 14 0.43 -1.46 -21.18
N GLY A 15 0.51 -0.92 -19.97
CA GLY A 15 0.31 0.51 -19.67
C GLY A 15 -1.12 1.03 -19.89
N LYS A 16 -2.11 0.15 -20.13
CA LYS A 16 -3.48 0.58 -20.46
C LYS A 16 -4.22 1.10 -19.23
N ARG A 17 -4.47 2.41 -19.15
CA ARG A 17 -5.19 3.07 -18.03
C ARG A 17 -6.46 2.33 -17.61
N ARG A 18 -7.25 1.84 -18.57
CA ARG A 18 -8.48 1.06 -18.30
C ARG A 18 -8.25 -0.21 -17.46
N ASP A 19 -7.10 -0.86 -17.59
CA ASP A 19 -6.75 -2.02 -16.75
C ASP A 19 -6.43 -1.60 -15.31
N LEU A 20 -5.81 -0.43 -15.11
CA LEU A 20 -5.59 0.14 -13.78
C LEU A 20 -6.91 0.54 -13.12
N GLU A 21 -7.77 1.27 -13.82
CA GLU A 21 -9.11 1.66 -13.36
C GLU A 21 -9.96 0.43 -13.00
N ARG A 22 -9.90 -0.63 -13.83
CA ARG A 22 -10.54 -1.90 -13.53
C ARG A 22 -9.99 -2.53 -12.24
N SER A 23 -8.67 -2.52 -12.04
CA SER A 23 -8.08 -3.07 -10.82
C SER A 23 -8.55 -2.33 -9.57
N ILE A 24 -8.65 -1.00 -9.64
CA ILE A 24 -9.17 -0.14 -8.58
C ILE A 24 -10.61 -0.52 -8.24
N ALA A 25 -11.49 -0.55 -9.25
CA ALA A 25 -12.90 -0.89 -9.06
C ALA A 25 -13.08 -2.29 -8.43
N GLU A 26 -12.27 -3.27 -8.83
CA GLU A 26 -12.31 -4.62 -8.26
C GLU A 26 -11.84 -4.66 -6.80
N PHE A 27 -10.83 -3.88 -6.43
CA PHE A 27 -10.37 -3.77 -5.05
C PHE A 27 -11.34 -2.98 -4.16
N GLU A 28 -11.96 -1.92 -4.68
CA GLU A 28 -13.04 -1.19 -4.00
C GLU A 28 -14.24 -2.10 -3.75
N ARG A 29 -14.66 -2.89 -4.76
CA ARG A 29 -15.73 -3.88 -4.59
C ARG A 29 -15.38 -4.92 -3.52
N ALA A 30 -14.13 -5.41 -3.52
CA ALA A 30 -13.69 -6.37 -2.52
C ALA A 30 -13.69 -5.76 -1.11
N LEU A 31 -13.28 -4.50 -0.97
CA LEU A 31 -13.30 -3.78 0.31
C LEU A 31 -14.74 -3.57 0.80
N ASN A 32 -15.64 -3.12 -0.07
CA ASN A 32 -17.06 -2.89 0.27
C ASN A 32 -17.81 -4.18 0.64
N ALA A 33 -17.35 -5.33 0.14
CA ALA A 33 -17.92 -6.64 0.47
C ALA A 33 -17.40 -7.21 1.81
N CYS A 34 -16.38 -6.60 2.41
CA CYS A 34 -15.87 -7.09 3.68
C CYS A 34 -16.71 -6.57 4.86
N LEU A 35 -16.93 -7.43 5.84
CA LEU A 35 -17.56 -7.02 7.11
C LEU A 35 -16.65 -6.04 7.86
N PRO A 36 -17.23 -5.09 8.63
CA PRO A 36 -16.47 -4.24 9.52
C PRO A 36 -15.55 -5.09 10.43
N ASN A 37 -14.28 -4.71 10.55
CA ASN A 37 -13.26 -5.37 11.37
C ASN A 37 -12.79 -6.76 10.90
N HIS A 38 -13.13 -7.19 9.67
CA HIS A 38 -12.61 -8.46 9.14
C HIS A 38 -11.14 -8.32 8.70
N PRO A 39 -10.22 -9.23 9.07
CA PRO A 39 -8.80 -9.18 8.66
C PRO A 39 -8.59 -9.11 7.13
N CYS A 40 -9.48 -9.75 6.36
CA CYS A 40 -9.47 -9.64 4.88
C CYS A 40 -9.65 -8.21 4.35
N CYS A 41 -10.22 -7.29 5.14
CA CYS A 41 -10.27 -5.87 4.81
C CYS A 41 -8.87 -5.30 4.62
N ALA A 42 -7.90 -5.67 5.48
CA ALA A 42 -6.54 -5.14 5.43
C ALA A 42 -5.83 -5.49 4.11
N ALA A 43 -6.06 -6.70 3.61
CA ALA A 43 -5.54 -7.14 2.31
C ALA A 43 -6.20 -6.35 1.15
N ALA A 44 -7.52 -6.16 1.18
CA ALA A 44 -8.22 -5.36 0.18
C ALA A 44 -7.77 -3.89 0.21
N GLN A 45 -7.60 -3.30 1.39
CA GLN A 45 -7.09 -1.95 1.60
C GLN A 45 -5.68 -1.78 1.05
N SER A 46 -4.76 -2.72 1.34
CA SER A 46 -3.38 -2.67 0.82
C SER A 46 -3.34 -2.76 -0.71
N ASN A 47 -4.14 -3.65 -1.29
CA ASN A 47 -4.23 -3.80 -2.74
C ASN A 47 -4.81 -2.54 -3.41
N LEU A 48 -5.86 -1.96 -2.83
CA LEU A 48 -6.44 -0.71 -3.30
C LEU A 48 -5.43 0.44 -3.17
N ALA A 49 -4.70 0.52 -2.05
CA ALA A 49 -3.68 1.54 -1.83
C ALA A 49 -2.57 1.45 -2.89
N THR A 50 -2.10 0.24 -3.20
CA THR A 50 -1.13 0.00 -4.28
C THR A 50 -1.65 0.52 -5.63
N ALA A 51 -2.89 0.19 -5.99
CA ALA A 51 -3.46 0.62 -7.27
C ALA A 51 -3.67 2.15 -7.33
N LYS A 52 -4.11 2.78 -6.22
CA LYS A 52 -4.26 4.24 -6.11
C LYS A 52 -2.91 4.96 -6.13
N LEU A 53 -1.85 4.39 -5.53
CA LEU A 53 -0.50 4.93 -5.63
C LEU A 53 0.01 4.91 -7.07
N ILE A 54 -0.21 3.81 -7.80
CA ILE A 54 0.14 3.72 -9.21
C ILE A 54 -0.61 4.78 -10.01
N LEU A 55 -1.90 4.99 -9.72
CA LEU A 55 -2.68 6.06 -10.34
C LEU A 55 -2.07 7.44 -10.05
N CYS A 56 -1.68 7.71 -8.80
CA CYS A 56 -1.03 8.96 -8.40
C CYS A 56 0.31 9.21 -9.12
N ARG A 57 1.03 8.13 -9.45
CA ARG A 57 2.29 8.21 -10.19
C ARG A 57 2.07 8.61 -11.64
N VAL A 58 1.04 8.05 -12.29
CA VAL A 58 0.76 8.32 -13.71
C VAL A 58 -0.12 9.55 -13.96
N ASP A 59 -0.86 10.01 -12.96
CA ASP A 59 -1.59 11.27 -13.02
C ASP A 59 -0.73 12.40 -12.47
N ASP A 60 -0.27 13.29 -13.35
CA ASP A 60 0.62 14.40 -12.99
C ASP A 60 -0.12 15.64 -12.46
N THR A 61 -1.43 15.73 -12.64
CA THR A 61 -2.17 16.98 -12.43
C THR A 61 -3.04 17.03 -11.19
N ASN A 62 -3.36 15.91 -10.52
CA ASN A 62 -4.30 15.92 -9.38
C ASN A 62 -4.25 14.68 -8.47
N ALA A 63 -3.08 14.07 -8.32
CA ALA A 63 -2.91 12.88 -7.49
C ALA A 63 -3.17 13.19 -6.00
N SER A 64 -4.29 12.73 -5.45
CA SER A 64 -4.55 12.76 -4.01
C SER A 64 -3.84 11.60 -3.32
N PHE A 65 -2.68 11.87 -2.73
CA PHE A 65 -1.92 10.90 -1.94
C PHE A 65 -2.61 10.53 -0.61
N GLU A 66 -3.58 11.32 -0.15
CA GLU A 66 -4.33 11.04 1.08
C GLU A 66 -5.11 9.71 1.02
N ILE A 67 -5.61 9.34 -0.16
CA ILE A 67 -6.33 8.08 -0.35
C ILE A 67 -5.40 6.86 -0.10
N PRO A 68 -4.28 6.68 -0.82
CA PRO A 68 -3.38 5.56 -0.55
C PRO A 68 -2.72 5.65 0.84
N LEU A 69 -2.51 6.85 1.42
CA LEU A 69 -2.05 7.00 2.80
C LEU A 69 -3.07 6.44 3.81
N GLY A 70 -4.33 6.86 3.72
CA GLY A 70 -5.39 6.43 4.62
C GLY A 70 -5.63 4.91 4.54
N LEU A 71 -5.63 4.36 3.32
CA LEU A 71 -5.79 2.91 3.11
C LEU A 71 -4.65 2.10 3.75
N ASN A 72 -3.39 2.53 3.56
CA ASN A 72 -2.25 1.86 4.18
C ASN A 72 -2.25 2.00 5.71
N ARG A 73 -2.64 3.16 6.26
CA ARG A 73 -2.77 3.35 7.72
C ARG A 73 -3.82 2.42 8.31
N ASN A 74 -4.98 2.28 7.67
CA ASN A 74 -6.03 1.37 8.11
C ASN A 74 -5.58 -0.10 8.05
N ALA A 75 -4.90 -0.49 6.96
CA ALA A 75 -4.34 -1.83 6.84
C ALA A 75 -3.27 -2.11 7.90
N LEU A 76 -2.45 -1.11 8.24
CA LEU A 76 -1.41 -1.22 9.28
C LEU A 76 -2.02 -1.34 10.68
N ALA A 77 -3.09 -0.60 10.96
CA ALA A 77 -3.82 -0.70 12.23
C ALA A 77 -4.46 -2.09 12.44
N ALA A 78 -4.87 -2.74 11.35
CA ALA A 78 -5.39 -4.10 11.37
C ALA A 78 -4.29 -5.20 11.44
N ARG A 79 -3.01 -4.84 11.37
CA ARG A 79 -1.86 -5.75 11.34
C ARG A 79 -0.95 -5.51 12.54
N PRO A 80 -1.18 -6.19 13.68
CA PRO A 80 -0.35 -6.01 14.88
C PRO A 80 1.11 -6.40 14.64
N VAL A 81 1.99 -6.04 15.59
CA VAL A 81 3.40 -6.47 15.58
C VAL A 81 3.48 -7.99 15.48
N GLY A 82 4.39 -8.51 14.65
CA GLY A 82 4.51 -9.94 14.34
C GLY A 82 3.59 -10.45 13.22
N HIS A 83 2.63 -9.66 12.74
CA HIS A 83 1.81 -10.07 11.59
C HIS A 83 2.65 -10.13 10.30
N ALA A 84 2.56 -11.25 9.57
CA ALA A 84 3.38 -11.52 8.38
C ALA A 84 3.33 -10.41 7.31
N ASP A 85 2.17 -9.81 7.07
CA ASP A 85 2.01 -8.72 6.10
C ASP A 85 2.34 -7.30 6.63
N ARG A 86 2.66 -7.14 7.92
CA ARG A 86 2.95 -5.81 8.50
C ARG A 86 4.12 -5.12 7.77
N PRO A 87 5.28 -5.77 7.54
CA PRO A 87 6.41 -5.14 6.84
C PRO A 87 6.03 -4.66 5.43
N SER A 88 5.26 -5.47 4.68
CA SER A 88 4.79 -5.10 3.34
C SER A 88 3.90 -3.86 3.34
N THR A 89 3.12 -3.65 4.40
CA THR A 89 2.30 -2.44 4.57
C THR A 89 3.14 -1.21 4.86
N LEU A 90 4.15 -1.35 5.72
CA LEU A 90 5.08 -0.27 6.08
C LEU A 90 5.86 0.19 4.84
N ILE A 91 6.36 -0.76 4.03
CA ILE A 91 7.04 -0.47 2.76
C ILE A 91 6.09 0.26 1.80
N GLN A 92 4.83 -0.17 1.69
CA GLN A 92 3.85 0.53 0.85
C GLN A 92 3.57 1.95 1.36
N LEU A 93 3.43 2.15 2.67
CA LEU A 93 3.22 3.47 3.26
C LEU A 93 4.43 4.39 3.02
N ALA A 94 5.64 3.87 3.17
CA ALA A 94 6.89 4.59 2.86
C ALA A 94 6.95 4.95 1.36
N ALA A 95 6.54 4.05 0.47
CA ALA A 95 6.49 4.33 -0.96
C ALA A 95 5.50 5.44 -1.33
N VAL A 96 4.38 5.56 -0.61
CA VAL A 96 3.43 6.67 -0.80
C VAL A 96 4.05 8.00 -0.36
N HIS A 97 4.65 8.05 0.84
CA HIS A 97 5.34 9.24 1.35
C HIS A 97 6.48 9.67 0.42
N LEU A 98 7.33 8.73 -0.02
CA LEU A 98 8.41 9.01 -0.95
C LEU A 98 7.90 9.59 -2.28
N THR A 99 6.86 8.98 -2.87
CA THR A 99 6.30 9.47 -4.14
C THR A 99 5.70 10.87 -3.96
N ARG A 100 5.09 11.16 -2.81
CA ARG A 100 4.55 12.48 -2.50
C ARG A 100 5.67 13.51 -2.31
N PHE A 101 6.72 13.17 -1.58
CA PHE A 101 7.93 13.99 -1.44
C PHE A 101 8.55 14.32 -2.81
N GLU A 102 8.73 13.32 -3.67
CA GLU A 102 9.31 13.50 -5.01
C GLU A 102 8.45 14.41 -5.90
N LYS A 103 7.11 14.34 -5.83
CA LYS A 103 6.21 15.14 -6.67
C LYS A 103 5.86 16.51 -6.08
N GLN A 104 5.89 16.68 -4.76
CA GLN A 104 5.38 17.88 -4.07
C GLN A 104 6.41 18.61 -3.21
N GLY A 105 7.58 18.01 -2.94
CA GLY A 105 8.65 18.61 -2.14
C GLY A 105 8.32 18.72 -0.64
N ASP A 106 7.41 17.91 -0.12
CA ASP A 106 6.96 17.97 1.29
C ASP A 106 7.99 17.31 2.23
N GLU A 107 8.87 18.11 2.86
CA GLU A 107 9.94 17.61 3.75
C GLU A 107 9.46 16.72 4.90
N PHE A 108 8.20 16.88 5.35
CA PHE A 108 7.62 16.02 6.39
C PHE A 108 7.54 14.56 5.94
N ASP A 109 7.31 14.33 4.65
CA ASP A 109 7.29 12.98 4.07
C ASP A 109 8.68 12.33 4.12
N GLY A 110 9.76 13.10 4.01
CA GLY A 110 11.15 12.60 4.09
C GLY A 110 11.46 11.94 5.43
N GLY A 111 11.21 12.66 6.54
CA GLY A 111 11.39 12.10 7.88
C GLY A 111 10.45 10.91 8.16
N ARG A 112 9.28 10.89 7.51
CA ARG A 112 8.34 9.77 7.63
C ARG A 112 8.83 8.50 6.92
N VAL A 113 9.46 8.64 5.76
CA VAL A 113 10.08 7.51 5.04
C VAL A 113 11.16 6.86 5.90
N GLU A 114 12.06 7.66 6.48
CA GLU A 114 13.14 7.15 7.35
C GLU A 114 12.58 6.36 8.54
N ALA A 115 11.61 6.92 9.26
CA ALA A 115 11.00 6.25 10.41
C ALA A 115 10.34 4.90 10.03
N LEU A 116 9.64 4.85 8.89
CA LEU A 116 8.97 3.63 8.42
C LEU A 116 9.98 2.55 7.99
N LEU A 117 11.07 2.95 7.32
CA LEU A 117 12.12 2.01 6.92
C LEU A 117 12.89 1.47 8.11
N HIS A 118 13.14 2.31 9.13
CA HIS A 118 13.75 1.87 10.38
C HIS A 118 12.88 0.81 11.08
N GLU A 119 11.56 1.01 11.15
CA GLU A 119 10.64 0.00 11.72
C GLU A 119 10.71 -1.33 10.95
N VAL A 120 10.79 -1.30 9.61
CA VAL A 120 10.93 -2.52 8.80
C VAL A 120 12.24 -3.25 9.11
N LEU A 121 13.35 -2.52 9.26
CA LEU A 121 14.65 -3.10 9.58
C LEU A 121 14.64 -3.79 10.95
N GLU A 122 14.08 -3.14 11.97
CA GLU A 122 13.92 -3.71 13.32
C GLU A 122 13.09 -5.00 13.32
N LEU A 123 12.05 -5.07 12.50
CA LEU A 123 11.24 -6.29 12.35
C LEU A 123 12.02 -7.42 11.65
N SER A 124 12.90 -7.08 10.71
CA SER A 124 13.72 -8.08 10.01
C SER A 124 14.88 -8.61 10.87
N SER A 125 15.44 -7.76 11.74
CA SER A 125 16.52 -8.16 12.66
C SER A 125 15.97 -9.10 13.74
N THR A 126 14.80 -8.83 14.31
CA THR A 126 14.14 -9.70 15.29
C THR A 126 13.74 -11.06 14.72
N ASP A 127 13.17 -11.12 13.50
CA ASP A 127 12.82 -12.40 12.84
C ASP A 127 14.07 -13.27 12.54
N SER A 128 15.24 -12.64 12.35
CA SER A 128 16.52 -13.34 12.17
C SER A 128 17.10 -13.90 13.49
N HIS A 129 16.77 -13.28 14.63
CA HIS A 129 17.15 -13.75 15.95
C HIS A 129 16.25 -14.90 16.46
N GLU A 130 14.94 -14.86 16.15
CA GLU A 130 14.01 -15.94 16.53
C GLU A 130 14.24 -17.25 15.75
N LYS A 131 14.72 -17.19 14.50
CA LYS A 131 15.05 -18.40 13.70
C LYS A 131 16.39 -19.06 14.05
N ARG A 132 17.14 -18.49 15.00
CA ARG A 132 18.49 -18.93 15.42
C ARG A 132 18.56 -19.47 16.86
N ALA A 133 17.43 -19.59 17.57
CA ALA A 133 17.32 -20.18 18.90
C ALA A 133 16.69 -21.58 18.84
#